data_AF-A0A5J6F7D0-F1
#
_entry.id   AF-A0A5J6F7D0-F1
#
_cell.length_a   1.000
_cell.length_b   1.000
_cell.length_c   1.000
_cell.angle_alpha   90.00
_cell.angle_beta   90.00
_cell.angle_gamma   90.00
#
_symmetry.space_group_name_H-M   'P 1'
#
loop_
_entity.id
_entity.type
_entity.pdbx_description
1 polymer ?
#
loop_
_entity_poly.entity_id
_entity_poly.type
_entity_poly.pdbx_seq_one_letter_code
_entity_poly.pdbx_strand_id
1 'polypeptide(L)'
;MSETLALVESPAQLLNVLEWAHTHRGEAPSLSIAVLMPLDDHSRFQVRRLCDYATRAGLEWQCYEIRSGLLERFRQIARLRRRMAAAHRLLIGDLFSGMIQTLLPVSRAREVVIVDDGTATTELASLLAYGRTLSRWHKQTERRSSRKDSVNRWLNRGSLERFTFFTCLPIVPPARTEIEYNDYTWIRSTFGPVRVLGGADLAGTSLVETEVIDQDHYLEALTHIAEEHRVWRYLAHRRESPEKLHRIAEATGMEIVHPALPLELSVRLEPIGRKILTFPSTIAYTLPIVLRRTPVQVELCDIDESWITPRTSDRSIEFLKRVSVLAVDRHALTRIPPPRTGNGGFRTPGSH
;
A
#
# COMPACT_ATOMS: atom_id res chain seq x y z
N MET A 1 13.52 2.80 28.31
CA MET A 1 13.74 3.58 27.07
C MET A 1 13.58 2.60 25.91
N SER A 2 12.76 2.92 24.90
CA SER A 2 12.58 2.03 23.74
C SER A 2 13.85 2.04 22.89
N GLU A 3 14.46 0.88 22.67
CA GLU A 3 15.60 0.75 21.75
C GLU A 3 15.15 0.96 20.30
N THR A 4 13.91 0.56 19.99
CA THR A 4 13.32 0.64 18.66
C THR A 4 12.11 1.56 18.63
N LEU A 5 12.08 2.51 17.68
CA LEU A 5 10.96 3.41 17.45
C LEU A 5 10.41 3.25 16.03
N ALA A 6 9.15 2.85 15.90
CA ALA A 6 8.43 2.88 14.63
C ALA A 6 7.71 4.20 14.42
N LEU A 7 7.78 4.77 13.21
CA LEU A 7 6.98 5.92 12.80
C LEU A 7 6.05 5.49 11.66
N VAL A 8 4.74 5.56 11.91
CA VAL A 8 3.71 5.11 10.97
C VAL A 8 2.70 6.23 10.67
N GLU A 9 2.38 6.39 9.40
CA GLU A 9 1.51 7.43 8.83
C GLU A 9 0.35 6.85 8.00
N SER A 10 0.32 5.53 7.80
CA SER A 10 -0.72 4.85 7.02
C SER A 10 -1.11 3.51 7.67
N PRO A 11 -2.32 2.98 7.38
CA PRO A 11 -2.71 1.64 7.78
C PRO A 11 -1.74 0.55 7.29
N ALA A 12 -1.23 0.67 6.06
CA ALA A 12 -0.30 -0.29 5.47
C ALA A 12 1.04 -0.31 6.24
N GLN A 13 1.56 0.85 6.60
CA GLN A 13 2.80 0.94 7.41
C GLN A 13 2.61 0.32 8.79
N LEU A 14 1.48 0.61 9.47
CA LEU A 14 1.19 0.00 10.77
C LEU A 14 1.05 -1.52 10.66
N LEU A 15 0.38 -2.03 9.62
CA LEU A 15 0.27 -3.47 9.37
C LEU A 15 1.66 -4.13 9.21
N ASN A 16 2.54 -3.54 8.41
CA ASN A 16 3.88 -4.07 8.21
C ASN A 16 4.78 -3.95 9.46
N VAL A 17 4.56 -2.97 10.34
CA VAL A 17 5.21 -2.92 11.66
C VAL A 17 4.74 -4.07 12.57
N LEU A 18 3.46 -4.43 12.53
CA LEU A 18 2.93 -5.58 13.28
C LEU A 18 3.53 -6.91 12.79
N GLU A 19 3.67 -7.06 11.47
CA GLU A 19 4.37 -8.19 10.86
C GLU A 19 5.83 -8.24 11.30
N TRP A 20 6.55 -7.13 11.21
CA TRP A 20 7.95 -7.05 11.64
C TRP A 20 8.13 -7.39 13.12
N ALA A 21 7.27 -6.86 13.99
CA ALA A 21 7.32 -7.12 15.43
C ALA A 21 7.08 -8.60 15.76
N HIS A 22 6.25 -9.28 14.96
CA HIS A 22 6.01 -10.70 15.13
C HIS A 22 7.17 -11.56 14.65
N THR A 23 7.90 -11.18 13.61
CA THR A 23 9.11 -11.89 13.18
C THR A 23 10.28 -11.64 14.14
N HIS A 24 10.30 -10.47 14.80
CA HIS A 24 11.34 -10.05 15.75
C HIS A 24 10.86 -10.03 17.20
N ARG A 25 10.15 -11.07 17.66
CA ARG A 25 9.57 -11.09 19.03
C ARG A 25 10.58 -10.82 20.15
N GLY A 26 11.84 -11.20 19.96
CA GLY A 26 12.91 -10.94 20.94
C GLY A 26 13.22 -9.45 21.11
N GLU A 27 12.93 -8.65 20.09
CA GLU A 27 13.17 -7.20 20.10
C GLU A 27 11.89 -6.39 20.38
N ALA A 28 10.72 -7.02 20.19
CA ALA A 28 9.41 -6.39 20.37
C ALA A 28 9.17 -5.72 21.74
N PRO A 29 9.67 -6.21 22.89
CA PRO A 29 9.52 -5.52 24.18
C PRO A 29 10.18 -4.13 24.22
N SER A 30 11.13 -3.88 23.32
CA SER A 30 11.82 -2.60 23.18
C SER A 30 11.20 -1.70 22.09
N LEU A 31 10.22 -2.21 21.33
CA LEU A 31 9.55 -1.51 20.25
C LEU A 31 8.45 -0.62 20.81
N SER A 32 8.45 0.65 20.39
CA SER A 32 7.31 1.53 20.57
C SER A 32 6.90 2.19 19.26
N ILE A 33 5.60 2.32 19.05
CA ILE A 33 5.02 2.80 17.79
C ILE A 33 4.52 4.23 17.95
N ALA A 34 5.08 5.16 17.18
CA ALA A 34 4.57 6.52 17.03
C ALA A 34 3.63 6.59 15.83
N VAL A 35 2.32 6.67 16.12
CA VAL A 35 1.26 6.75 15.11
C VAL A 35 1.00 8.21 14.78
N LEU A 36 1.48 8.64 13.62
CA LEU A 36 1.31 9.96 13.06
C LEU A 36 -0.01 10.05 12.28
N MET A 37 -1.10 10.37 13.00
CA MET A 37 -2.46 10.21 12.48
C MET A 37 -2.69 10.83 11.10
N PRO A 38 -3.27 10.08 10.14
CA PRO A 38 -3.66 10.61 8.83
C PRO A 38 -4.63 11.79 8.94
N LEU A 39 -4.81 12.52 7.83
CA LEU A 39 -5.82 13.58 7.74
C LEU A 39 -7.19 13.05 7.37
N ASP A 40 -7.26 12.09 6.45
CA ASP A 40 -8.52 11.56 5.96
C ASP A 40 -9.18 10.62 6.97
N ASP A 41 -10.48 10.78 7.16
CA ASP A 41 -11.24 10.07 8.19
C ASP A 41 -11.21 8.55 8.04
N HIS A 42 -11.24 8.06 6.80
CA HIS A 42 -11.18 6.63 6.52
C HIS A 42 -9.85 6.00 6.96
N SER A 43 -8.71 6.61 6.61
CA SER A 43 -7.40 6.10 7.07
C SER A 43 -7.24 6.27 8.56
N ARG A 44 -7.74 7.36 9.15
CA ARG A 44 -7.77 7.53 10.62
C ARG A 44 -8.55 6.41 11.30
N PHE A 45 -9.70 6.02 10.75
CA PHE A 45 -10.52 4.92 11.24
C PHE A 45 -9.76 3.57 11.16
N GLN A 46 -9.20 3.23 9.99
CA GLN A 46 -8.44 2.00 9.82
C GLN A 46 -7.20 1.93 10.74
N VAL A 47 -6.47 3.04 10.88
CA VAL A 47 -5.31 3.12 11.80
C VAL A 47 -5.75 2.86 13.24
N ARG A 48 -6.83 3.49 13.72
CA ARG A 48 -7.35 3.26 15.08
C ARG A 48 -7.71 1.80 15.30
N ARG A 49 -8.39 1.17 14.34
CA ARG A 49 -8.73 -0.25 14.40
C ARG A 49 -7.50 -1.15 14.43
N LEU A 50 -6.45 -0.83 13.66
CA LEU A 50 -5.18 -1.55 13.71
C LEU A 50 -4.43 -1.36 15.04
N CYS A 51 -4.55 -0.20 15.68
CA CYS A 51 -3.98 0.02 17.01
C CYS A 51 -4.58 -0.92 18.07
N ASP A 52 -5.85 -1.32 17.93
CA ASP A 52 -6.45 -2.33 18.80
C ASP A 52 -5.73 -3.68 18.67
N TYR A 53 -5.34 -4.05 17.44
CA TYR A 53 -4.53 -5.26 17.20
C TYR A 53 -3.09 -5.11 17.72
N ALA A 54 -2.49 -3.92 17.61
CA ALA A 54 -1.19 -3.63 18.22
C ALA A 54 -1.22 -3.85 19.74
N THR A 55 -2.29 -3.37 20.39
CA THR A 55 -2.50 -3.51 21.83
C THR A 55 -2.68 -4.99 22.22
N ARG A 56 -3.48 -5.74 21.46
CA ARG A 56 -3.66 -7.20 21.65
C ARG A 56 -2.38 -7.99 21.45
N ALA A 57 -1.49 -7.51 20.57
CA ALA A 57 -0.15 -8.08 20.38
C ALA A 57 0.85 -7.67 21.48
N GLY A 58 0.43 -6.89 22.48
CA GLY A 58 1.28 -6.43 23.59
C GLY A 58 2.23 -5.30 23.22
N LEU A 59 1.99 -4.58 22.13
CA LEU A 59 2.88 -3.53 21.64
C LEU A 59 2.47 -2.16 22.20
N GLU A 60 3.46 -1.40 22.65
CA GLU A 60 3.26 -0.01 23.07
C GLU A 60 3.12 0.90 21.86
N TRP A 61 2.05 1.71 21.84
CA TRP A 61 1.86 2.71 20.80
C TRP A 61 1.34 4.02 21.36
N GLN A 62 1.62 5.10 20.63
CA GLN A 62 1.17 6.44 20.98
C GLN A 62 0.72 7.21 19.74
N CYS A 63 -0.44 7.85 19.85
CA CYS A 63 -0.99 8.77 18.85
C CYS A 63 -0.30 10.15 18.89
N TYR A 64 -0.02 10.70 17.71
CA TYR A 64 0.53 12.03 17.50
C TYR A 64 -0.29 12.80 16.45
N GLU A 65 -1.02 13.82 16.89
CA GLU A 65 -1.76 14.75 16.02
C GLU A 65 -0.82 15.83 15.45
N ILE A 66 0.14 15.42 14.64
CA ILE A 66 1.15 16.31 14.04
C ILE A 66 0.61 17.20 12.90
N ARG A 67 -0.67 17.07 12.57
CA ARG A 67 -1.36 17.80 11.51
C ARG A 67 -2.54 18.63 12.03
N SER A 68 -2.76 18.67 13.35
CA SER A 68 -3.74 19.56 13.99
C SER A 68 -3.08 20.89 14.40
N GLY A 69 -3.83 21.78 15.08
CA GLY A 69 -3.48 23.18 15.35
C GLY A 69 -2.03 23.48 15.75
N LEU A 70 -1.57 24.70 15.44
CA LEU A 70 -0.14 25.09 15.46
C LEU A 70 0.59 24.77 16.77
N LEU A 71 0.05 25.18 17.92
CA LEU A 71 0.70 25.02 19.23
C LEU A 71 0.86 23.54 19.64
N GLU A 72 -0.21 22.76 19.49
CA GLU A 72 -0.19 21.33 19.81
C GLU A 72 0.75 20.57 18.88
N ARG A 73 0.76 20.91 17.60
CA ARG A 73 1.71 20.37 16.63
C ARG A 73 3.16 20.58 17.07
N PHE A 74 3.54 21.77 17.52
CA PHE A 74 4.91 22.02 18.00
C PHE A 74 5.29 21.15 19.20
N ARG A 75 4.39 21.02 20.18
CA ARG A 75 4.61 20.16 21.37
C ARG A 75 4.78 18.69 20.97
N GLN A 76 3.91 18.18 20.10
CA GLN A 76 3.95 16.80 19.63
C GLN A 76 5.23 16.51 18.82
N ILE A 77 5.62 17.43 17.93
CA ILE A 77 6.87 17.34 17.18
C ILE A 77 8.07 17.36 18.13
N ALA A 78 8.11 18.23 19.14
CA ALA A 78 9.20 18.28 20.11
C ALA A 78 9.30 16.99 20.93
N ARG A 79 8.17 16.40 21.33
CA ARG A 79 8.12 15.09 21.99
C ARG A 79 8.66 13.99 21.08
N LEU A 80 8.25 13.96 19.82
CA LEU A 80 8.68 12.96 18.86
C LEU A 80 10.17 13.09 18.52
N ARG A 81 10.69 14.32 18.38
CA ARG A 81 12.13 14.59 18.19
C ARG A 81 12.98 13.98 19.30
N ARG A 82 12.56 14.14 20.57
CA ARG A 82 13.28 13.55 21.71
C ARG A 82 13.30 12.03 21.66
N ARG A 83 12.16 11.40 21.34
CA ARG A 83 12.08 9.94 21.21
C ARG A 83 12.95 9.42 20.08
N MET A 84 12.89 10.07 18.93
CA MET A 84 13.67 9.65 17.76
C MET A 84 15.17 9.89 17.93
N ALA A 85 15.58 10.91 18.69
CA ALA A 85 16.98 11.14 19.05
C ALA A 85 17.53 10.08 20.02
N ALA A 86 16.65 9.47 20.84
CA ALA A 86 17.01 8.45 21.83
C ALA A 86 16.95 7.01 21.29
N ALA A 87 16.24 6.78 20.17
CA ALA A 87 16.10 5.45 19.58
C ALA A 87 17.41 4.97 18.93
N HIS A 88 17.73 3.69 19.15
CA HIS A 88 18.87 3.02 18.51
C HIS A 88 18.50 2.48 17.13
N ARG A 89 17.26 2.02 16.95
CA ARG A 89 16.71 1.53 15.68
C ARG A 89 15.45 2.31 15.31
N LEU A 90 15.30 2.65 14.03
CA LEU A 90 14.09 3.26 13.48
C LEU A 90 13.38 2.32 12.52
N LEU A 91 12.06 2.18 12.66
CA LEU A 91 11.19 1.61 11.63
C LEU A 91 10.44 2.75 10.94
N ILE A 92 10.53 2.85 9.63
CA ILE A 92 9.96 3.95 8.87
C ILE A 92 9.23 3.38 7.65
N GLY A 93 7.99 3.77 7.44
CA GLY A 93 7.25 3.37 6.24
C GLY A 93 7.62 4.14 4.98
N ASP A 94 7.88 5.44 5.11
CA ASP A 94 8.14 6.30 3.95
C ASP A 94 9.14 7.44 4.23
N LEU A 95 10.33 7.37 3.63
CA LEU A 95 11.39 8.39 3.74
C LEU A 95 11.10 9.68 2.94
N PHE A 96 10.13 9.67 2.04
CA PHE A 96 9.66 10.85 1.34
C PHE A 96 8.69 11.70 2.17
N SER A 97 8.21 11.18 3.31
CA SER A 97 7.33 11.94 4.18
C SER A 97 8.01 13.20 4.69
N GLY A 98 7.40 14.35 4.45
CA GLY A 98 7.93 15.64 4.91
C GLY A 98 8.12 15.71 6.42
N MET A 99 7.31 14.97 7.20
CA MET A 99 7.50 14.86 8.64
C MET A 99 8.75 14.04 8.96
N ILE A 100 8.89 12.86 8.37
CA ILE A 100 10.08 12.02 8.56
C ILE A 100 11.34 12.78 8.14
N GLN A 101 11.35 13.45 6.98
CA GLN A 101 12.49 14.26 6.53
C GLN A 101 12.86 15.40 7.49
N THR A 102 11.88 15.95 8.19
CA THR A 102 12.10 17.02 9.18
C THR A 102 12.69 16.46 10.48
N LEU A 103 12.27 15.27 10.87
CA LEU A 103 12.72 14.64 12.11
C LEU A 103 14.08 13.98 11.91
N LEU A 104 14.25 13.17 10.86
CA LEU A 104 15.37 12.26 10.64
C LEU A 104 16.76 12.84 10.97
N PRO A 105 17.10 14.10 10.63
CA PRO A 105 18.40 14.68 10.97
C PRO A 105 18.74 14.73 12.48
N VAL A 106 17.74 14.68 13.37
CA VAL A 106 18.00 14.61 14.83
C VAL A 106 18.23 13.19 15.34
N SER A 107 17.95 12.18 14.53
CA SER A 107 18.11 10.78 14.92
C SER A 107 19.58 10.39 14.98
N ARG A 108 19.94 9.69 16.06
CA ARG A 108 21.23 9.04 16.25
C ARG A 108 21.13 7.51 16.19
N ALA A 109 19.99 6.98 15.72
CA ALA A 109 19.81 5.56 15.50
C ALA A 109 20.98 5.01 14.68
N ARG A 110 21.41 3.78 14.91
CA ARG A 110 22.45 3.12 14.10
C ARG A 110 21.86 2.16 13.09
N GLU A 111 20.58 1.85 13.24
CA GLU A 111 19.85 0.93 12.37
C GLU A 111 18.56 1.57 11.87
N VAL A 112 18.23 1.29 10.61
CA VAL A 112 16.95 1.70 10.01
C VAL A 112 16.34 0.54 9.24
N VAL A 113 15.06 0.31 9.47
CA VAL A 113 14.24 -0.66 8.74
C VAL A 113 13.15 0.11 8.00
N ILE A 114 13.12 -0.05 6.69
CA ILE A 114 12.04 0.47 5.85
C ILE A 114 10.96 -0.60 5.74
N VAL A 115 9.83 -0.36 6.39
CA VAL A 115 8.65 -1.23 6.28
C VAL A 115 7.85 -0.88 5.04
N ASP A 116 7.15 -1.85 4.47
CA ASP A 116 6.40 -1.67 3.24
C ASP A 116 5.27 -0.63 3.37
N ASP A 117 5.19 0.29 2.41
CA ASP A 117 4.08 1.23 2.19
C ASP A 117 3.61 1.16 0.72
N GLY A 118 3.86 0.03 0.07
CA GLY A 118 3.50 -0.24 -1.30
C GLY A 118 4.43 0.47 -2.29
N THR A 119 3.85 1.31 -3.14
CA THR A 119 4.57 1.91 -4.28
C THR A 119 5.72 2.81 -3.84
N ALA A 120 5.58 3.49 -2.70
CA ALA A 120 6.63 4.34 -2.12
C ALA A 120 7.91 3.55 -1.82
N THR A 121 7.79 2.31 -1.34
CA THR A 121 8.93 1.44 -1.03
C THR A 121 9.69 1.04 -2.29
N THR A 122 8.97 0.64 -3.35
CA THR A 122 9.59 0.31 -4.65
C THR A 122 10.26 1.50 -5.32
N GLU A 123 9.66 2.69 -5.20
CA GLU A 123 10.24 3.93 -5.71
C GLU A 123 11.51 4.31 -4.93
N LEU A 124 11.48 4.22 -3.61
CA LEU A 124 12.64 4.48 -2.76
C LEU A 124 13.80 3.56 -3.12
N ALA A 125 13.55 2.25 -3.19
CA ALA A 125 14.57 1.27 -3.56
C ALA A 125 15.16 1.58 -4.95
N SER A 126 14.31 1.89 -5.93
CA SER A 126 14.76 2.26 -7.28
C SER A 126 15.64 3.51 -7.27
N LEU A 127 15.23 4.58 -6.58
CA LEU A 127 16.01 5.82 -6.53
C LEU A 127 17.38 5.61 -5.88
N LEU A 128 17.44 4.85 -4.78
CA LEU A 128 18.68 4.56 -4.09
C LEU A 128 19.59 3.64 -4.91
N ALA A 129 19.04 2.63 -5.61
CA ALA A 129 19.81 1.73 -6.46
C ALA A 129 20.47 2.45 -7.64
N TYR A 130 19.80 3.46 -8.21
CA TYR A 130 20.34 4.25 -9.33
C TYR A 130 21.03 5.56 -8.91
N GLY A 131 21.31 5.76 -7.61
CA GLY A 131 22.00 6.94 -7.10
C GLY A 131 21.27 8.27 -7.35
N ARG A 132 19.95 8.24 -7.52
CA ARG A 132 19.11 9.41 -7.82
C ARG A 132 18.62 10.06 -6.53
N THR A 133 18.43 11.38 -6.56
CA THR A 133 17.97 12.15 -5.39
C THR A 133 16.53 11.74 -4.99
N LEU A 134 16.25 11.71 -3.68
CA LEU A 134 14.93 11.42 -3.12
C LEU A 134 13.90 12.51 -3.47
N SER A 135 13.28 12.41 -4.64
CA SER A 135 12.14 13.25 -5.04
C SER A 135 10.92 12.37 -5.28
N ARG A 136 9.87 12.52 -4.45
CA ARG A 136 8.52 12.07 -4.81
C ARG A 136 8.10 12.82 -6.07
N TRP A 137 7.94 12.08 -7.15
CA TRP A 137 7.71 12.63 -8.48
C TRP A 137 6.28 13.15 -8.73
N HIS A 138 5.30 12.72 -7.92
CA HIS A 138 3.90 13.19 -7.97
C HIS A 138 3.71 14.68 -7.63
N LYS A 139 4.78 15.44 -7.39
CA LYS A 139 4.75 16.90 -7.40
C LYS A 139 5.68 17.39 -8.48
N GLN A 140 5.10 17.62 -9.66
CA GLN A 140 5.73 18.31 -10.79
C GLN A 140 5.82 19.81 -10.49
N THR A 141 6.37 20.18 -9.33
CA THR A 141 6.72 21.56 -9.00
C THR A 141 7.64 21.55 -7.77
N GLU A 142 8.67 22.40 -7.84
CA GLU A 142 9.45 22.95 -6.72
C GLU A 142 10.79 22.29 -6.36
N ARG A 143 11.84 23.02 -6.80
CA ARG A 143 13.09 23.42 -6.09
C ARG A 143 13.88 22.31 -5.39
N ARG A 144 15.19 22.26 -5.68
CA ARG A 144 16.22 21.58 -4.86
C ARG A 144 16.02 21.99 -3.40
N SER A 145 15.31 21.17 -2.62
CA SER A 145 15.02 21.48 -1.22
C SER A 145 16.12 20.87 -0.37
N SER A 146 16.71 21.68 0.50
CA SER A 146 17.79 21.31 1.44
C SER A 146 17.46 20.10 2.34
N ARG A 147 16.17 19.75 2.45
CA ARG A 147 15.64 18.59 3.19
C ARG A 147 15.87 17.25 2.48
N LYS A 148 15.99 17.23 1.14
CA LYS A 148 16.25 15.99 0.39
C LYS A 148 17.71 15.54 0.59
N ASP A 149 18.62 16.50 0.58
CA ASP A 149 20.04 16.26 0.87
C ASP A 149 20.26 15.81 2.31
N SER A 150 19.37 16.16 3.26
CA SER A 150 19.53 15.70 4.64
C SER A 150 19.22 14.22 4.83
N VAL A 151 18.25 13.65 4.10
CA VAL A 151 18.00 12.20 4.17
C VAL A 151 19.16 11.42 3.56
N ASN A 152 19.62 11.81 2.37
CA ASN A 152 20.78 11.17 1.75
C ASN A 152 22.02 11.27 2.63
N ARG A 153 22.29 12.44 3.24
CA ARG A 153 23.40 12.57 4.19
C ARG A 153 23.23 11.68 5.42
N TRP A 154 22.02 11.57 5.95
CA TRP A 154 21.74 10.72 7.10
C TRP A 154 21.90 9.23 6.79
N LEU A 155 21.44 8.78 5.62
CA LEU A 155 21.60 7.40 5.18
C LEU A 155 23.07 7.04 4.90
N ASN A 156 23.88 7.99 4.44
CA ASN A 156 25.28 7.77 4.09
C ASN A 156 26.27 8.08 5.23
N ARG A 157 25.81 8.35 6.45
CA ARG A 157 26.71 8.59 7.59
C ARG A 157 27.44 7.31 7.98
N GLY A 158 28.71 7.43 8.36
CA GLY A 158 29.51 6.28 8.80
C GLY A 158 29.02 5.60 10.09
N SER A 159 28.14 6.25 10.85
CA SER A 159 27.54 5.69 12.07
C SER A 159 26.25 4.89 11.84
N LEU A 160 25.75 4.81 10.59
CA LEU A 160 24.64 3.92 10.26
C LEU A 160 25.23 2.54 9.97
N GLU A 161 24.97 1.61 10.88
CA GLU A 161 25.51 0.26 10.87
C GLU A 161 24.65 -0.68 10.02
N ARG A 162 23.32 -0.51 10.04
CA ARG A 162 22.38 -1.37 9.29
C ARG A 162 21.28 -0.58 8.60
N PHE A 163 20.97 -0.96 7.36
CA PHE A 163 19.84 -0.45 6.59
C PHE A 163 19.12 -1.62 5.92
N THR A 164 17.92 -1.95 6.39
CA THR A 164 17.13 -3.09 5.91
C THR A 164 15.82 -2.62 5.26
N PHE A 165 15.41 -3.27 4.18
CA PHE A 165 14.06 -3.21 3.65
C PHE A 165 13.27 -4.43 4.14
N PHE A 166 12.23 -4.20 4.92
CA PHE A 166 11.25 -5.22 5.30
C PHE A 166 10.03 -5.11 4.38
N THR A 167 10.03 -5.90 3.31
CA THR A 167 9.04 -5.77 2.22
C THR A 167 8.71 -7.12 1.61
N CYS A 168 7.49 -7.26 1.10
CA CYS A 168 7.14 -8.40 0.28
C CYS A 168 7.51 -8.16 -1.19
N LEU A 169 7.56 -6.90 -1.62
CA LEU A 169 7.68 -6.48 -3.01
C LEU A 169 9.05 -6.83 -3.60
N PRO A 170 9.12 -7.11 -4.90
CA PRO A 170 10.38 -7.48 -5.54
C PRO A 170 11.12 -6.18 -5.87
N ILE A 171 12.08 -5.83 -5.03
CA ILE A 171 12.93 -4.66 -5.21
C ILE A 171 14.34 -5.09 -5.59
N VAL A 172 15.02 -4.24 -6.37
CA VAL A 172 16.47 -4.34 -6.54
C VAL A 172 17.10 -3.75 -5.27
N PRO A 173 17.91 -4.51 -4.51
CA PRO A 173 18.52 -4.01 -3.29
C PRO A 173 19.45 -2.84 -3.61
N PRO A 174 19.24 -1.65 -3.01
CA PRO A 174 20.23 -0.59 -3.09
C PRO A 174 21.57 -1.00 -2.47
N ALA A 175 22.66 -0.33 -2.88
CA ALA A 175 23.96 -0.56 -2.30
C ALA A 175 23.96 -0.34 -0.78
N ARG A 176 24.63 -1.22 -0.03
CA ARG A 176 24.71 -1.20 1.45
C ARG A 176 23.36 -1.34 2.15
N THR A 177 22.44 -2.10 1.55
CA THR A 177 21.15 -2.43 2.17
C THR A 177 20.91 -3.92 2.20
N GLU A 178 20.17 -4.37 3.20
CA GLU A 178 19.69 -5.73 3.37
C GLU A 178 18.21 -5.80 2.95
N ILE A 179 17.78 -6.96 2.46
CA ILE A 179 16.35 -7.23 2.24
C ILE A 179 15.94 -8.34 3.19
N GLU A 180 14.90 -8.06 3.97
CA GLU A 180 14.16 -9.04 4.73
C GLU A 180 12.75 -9.16 4.14
N TYR A 181 12.35 -10.37 3.79
CA TYR A 181 11.07 -10.59 3.14
C TYR A 181 9.93 -10.64 4.16
N ASN A 182 9.01 -9.69 4.07
CA ASN A 182 7.74 -9.79 4.77
C ASN A 182 6.88 -10.85 4.08
N ASP A 183 6.66 -11.97 4.74
CA ASP A 183 5.82 -13.05 4.23
C ASP A 183 4.43 -13.08 4.88
N TYR A 184 4.03 -12.05 5.60
CA TYR A 184 2.73 -11.95 6.28
C TYR A 184 2.44 -13.09 7.27
N THR A 185 3.48 -13.59 7.96
CA THR A 185 3.33 -14.69 8.91
C THR A 185 2.48 -14.33 10.13
N TRP A 186 2.52 -13.09 10.62
CA TRP A 186 1.66 -12.69 11.73
C TRP A 186 0.19 -12.83 11.34
N ILE A 187 -0.22 -12.25 10.22
CA ILE A 187 -1.60 -12.35 9.74
C ILE A 187 -2.02 -13.81 9.57
N ARG A 188 -1.20 -14.62 8.89
CA ARG A 188 -1.56 -16.01 8.60
C ARG A 188 -1.63 -16.92 9.82
N SER A 189 -0.74 -16.71 10.79
CA SER A 189 -0.68 -17.53 12.01
C SER A 189 -1.67 -17.08 13.07
N THR A 190 -2.06 -15.80 13.07
CA THR A 190 -2.93 -15.21 14.10
C THR A 190 -4.41 -15.28 13.72
N PHE A 191 -4.75 -15.13 12.44
CA PHE A 191 -6.14 -15.03 11.98
C PHE A 191 -6.50 -16.18 11.04
N GLY A 192 -7.46 -17.02 11.44
CA GLY A 192 -7.99 -18.08 10.59
C GLY A 192 -8.87 -19.11 11.32
N PRO A 193 -9.45 -20.09 10.60
CA PRO A 193 -9.40 -20.27 9.15
C PRO A 193 -10.19 -19.19 8.38
N VAL A 194 -9.85 -18.98 7.11
CA VAL A 194 -10.59 -18.06 6.23
C VAL A 194 -12.02 -18.56 6.06
N ARG A 195 -13.01 -17.67 6.20
CA ARG A 195 -14.41 -17.97 5.93
C ARG A 195 -14.69 -17.71 4.45
N VAL A 196 -14.98 -18.76 3.70
CA VAL A 196 -15.15 -18.69 2.25
C VAL A 196 -16.61 -18.79 1.86
N LEU A 197 -17.05 -17.85 1.03
CA LEU A 197 -18.36 -17.79 0.41
C LEU A 197 -18.29 -18.29 -1.04
N GLY A 198 -19.46 -18.55 -1.63
CA GLY A 198 -19.57 -18.79 -3.07
C GLY A 198 -19.22 -17.54 -3.89
N GLY A 199 -18.96 -17.73 -5.18
CA GLY A 199 -18.73 -16.63 -6.12
C GLY A 199 -17.41 -15.89 -5.93
N ALA A 200 -17.38 -14.64 -6.38
CA ALA A 200 -16.20 -13.80 -6.43
C ALA A 200 -16.43 -12.43 -5.78
N ASP A 201 -15.38 -11.91 -5.17
CA ASP A 201 -15.26 -10.49 -4.79
C ASP A 201 -14.35 -9.78 -5.78
N LEU A 202 -14.60 -8.50 -6.04
CA LEU A 202 -13.71 -7.65 -6.82
C LEU A 202 -13.14 -6.54 -5.92
N ALA A 203 -11.82 -6.46 -5.84
CA ALA A 203 -11.14 -5.41 -5.12
C ALA A 203 -11.07 -4.13 -5.95
N GLY A 204 -11.62 -3.06 -5.39
CA GLY A 204 -11.61 -1.73 -6.01
C GLY A 204 -10.21 -1.13 -6.08
N THR A 205 -10.08 -0.08 -6.89
CA THR A 205 -8.80 0.59 -7.14
C THR A 205 -8.99 2.10 -7.25
N SER A 206 -7.92 2.85 -6.98
CA SER A 206 -7.93 4.32 -7.10
C SER A 206 -7.53 4.84 -8.48
N LEU A 207 -7.46 3.98 -9.51
CA LEU A 207 -6.90 4.39 -10.81
C LEU A 207 -7.70 5.50 -11.47
N VAL A 208 -9.02 5.48 -11.33
CA VAL A 208 -9.92 6.55 -11.79
C VAL A 208 -9.68 7.84 -11.01
N GLU A 209 -9.57 7.76 -9.69
CA GLU A 209 -9.34 8.90 -8.80
C GLU A 209 -7.98 9.56 -9.04
N THR A 210 -7.00 8.78 -9.49
CA THR A 210 -5.68 9.27 -9.91
C THR A 210 -5.63 9.66 -11.38
N GLU A 211 -6.77 9.68 -12.08
CA GLU A 211 -6.92 9.99 -13.50
C GLU A 211 -6.06 9.11 -14.42
N VAL A 212 -5.65 7.93 -13.97
CA VAL A 212 -4.81 7.00 -14.73
C VAL A 212 -5.63 6.26 -15.79
N ILE A 213 -6.87 5.90 -15.43
CA ILE A 213 -7.81 5.27 -16.36
C ILE A 213 -9.09 6.10 -16.45
N ASP A 214 -9.71 6.07 -17.61
CA ASP A 214 -11.03 6.62 -17.85
C ASP A 214 -12.09 5.87 -17.03
N GLN A 215 -13.04 6.63 -16.48
CA GLN A 215 -14.05 6.11 -15.58
C GLN A 215 -15.14 5.31 -16.31
N ASP A 216 -15.51 5.73 -17.52
CA ASP A 216 -16.62 5.10 -18.24
C ASP A 216 -16.14 3.76 -18.81
N HIS A 217 -14.91 3.72 -19.32
CA HIS A 217 -14.24 2.45 -19.64
C HIS A 217 -14.07 1.53 -18.43
N TYR A 218 -13.72 2.08 -17.26
CA TYR A 218 -13.65 1.30 -16.02
C TYR A 218 -15.02 0.70 -15.66
N LEU A 219 -16.09 1.49 -15.73
CA LEU A 219 -17.45 1.01 -15.41
C LEU A 219 -17.93 -0.06 -16.40
N GLU A 220 -17.69 0.12 -17.69
CA GLU A 220 -17.99 -0.89 -18.72
C GLU A 220 -17.29 -2.22 -18.42
N ALA A 221 -16.01 -2.15 -18.04
CA ALA A 221 -15.25 -3.32 -17.66
C ALA A 221 -15.80 -4.01 -16.41
N LEU A 222 -16.19 -3.23 -15.40
CA LEU A 222 -16.80 -3.75 -14.18
C LEU A 222 -18.09 -4.52 -14.46
N THR A 223 -18.95 -4.00 -15.33
CA THR A 223 -20.20 -4.67 -15.72
C THR A 223 -19.92 -6.03 -16.36
N HIS A 224 -19.00 -6.07 -17.32
CA HIS A 224 -18.62 -7.33 -17.98
C HIS A 224 -18.02 -8.34 -17.00
N ILE A 225 -17.09 -7.89 -16.15
CA ILE A 225 -16.43 -8.74 -15.15
C ILE A 225 -17.45 -9.29 -14.15
N ALA A 226 -18.40 -8.46 -13.70
CA ALA A 226 -19.41 -8.87 -12.74
C ALA A 226 -20.28 -10.00 -13.29
N GLU A 227 -20.73 -9.88 -14.53
CA GLU A 227 -21.54 -10.90 -15.21
C GLU A 227 -20.77 -12.19 -15.49
N GLU A 228 -19.59 -12.10 -16.13
CA GLU A 228 -18.82 -13.26 -16.57
C GLU A 228 -18.24 -14.06 -15.39
N HIS A 229 -17.73 -13.37 -14.37
CA HIS A 229 -17.05 -13.99 -13.24
C HIS A 229 -17.96 -14.17 -12.01
N ARG A 230 -19.24 -13.81 -12.11
CA ARG A 230 -20.22 -13.86 -11.02
C ARG A 230 -19.72 -13.14 -9.77
N VAL A 231 -19.21 -11.93 -9.98
CA VAL A 231 -18.82 -11.05 -8.89
C VAL A 231 -20.09 -10.47 -8.29
N TRP A 232 -20.23 -10.60 -6.97
CA TRP A 232 -21.42 -10.13 -6.27
C TRP A 232 -21.08 -9.08 -5.21
N ARG A 233 -19.80 -8.91 -4.85
CA ARG A 233 -19.34 -7.80 -3.99
C ARG A 233 -18.17 -7.04 -4.58
N TYR A 234 -18.22 -5.74 -4.39
CA TYR A 234 -17.15 -4.81 -4.71
C TYR A 234 -16.52 -4.30 -3.41
N LEU A 235 -15.26 -4.66 -3.16
CA LEU A 235 -14.51 -4.23 -1.98
C LEU A 235 -13.92 -2.84 -2.26
N ALA A 236 -14.64 -1.79 -1.86
CA ALA A 236 -14.33 -0.41 -2.18
C ALA A 236 -12.95 0.00 -1.66
N HIS A 237 -12.17 0.64 -2.53
CA HIS A 237 -10.92 1.27 -2.15
C HIS A 237 -11.22 2.64 -1.48
N ARG A 238 -10.48 2.95 -0.41
CA ARG A 238 -10.69 4.13 0.45
C ARG A 238 -10.69 5.51 -0.23
N ARG A 239 -10.19 5.59 -1.46
CA ARG A 239 -10.12 6.84 -2.24
C ARG A 239 -11.30 7.02 -3.19
N GLU A 240 -12.06 5.96 -3.44
CA GLU A 240 -13.15 5.99 -4.41
C GLU A 240 -14.28 6.90 -3.93
N SER A 241 -14.79 7.74 -4.84
CA SER A 241 -15.83 8.68 -4.47
C SER A 241 -17.18 7.96 -4.27
N PRO A 242 -18.03 8.44 -3.34
CA PRO A 242 -19.37 7.89 -3.14
C PRO A 242 -20.19 7.86 -4.44
N GLU A 243 -20.05 8.87 -5.29
CA GLU A 243 -20.77 8.98 -6.56
C GLU A 243 -20.34 7.90 -7.57
N LYS A 244 -19.04 7.56 -7.59
CA LYS A 244 -18.54 6.46 -8.41
C LYS A 244 -19.03 5.12 -7.87
N LEU A 245 -18.93 4.90 -6.56
CA LEU A 245 -19.39 3.66 -5.92
C LEU A 245 -20.89 3.42 -6.11
N HIS A 246 -21.70 4.47 -6.05
CA HIS A 246 -23.13 4.38 -6.34
C HIS A 246 -23.39 3.92 -7.78
N ARG A 247 -22.71 4.52 -8.76
CA ARG A 247 -22.84 4.10 -10.17
C ARG A 247 -22.37 2.68 -10.41
N ILE A 248 -21.32 2.23 -9.72
CA ILE A 248 -20.89 0.82 -9.77
C ILE A 248 -22.01 -0.09 -9.28
N ALA A 249 -22.61 0.23 -8.13
CA ALA A 249 -23.72 -0.55 -7.58
C ALA A 249 -24.92 -0.61 -8.54
N GLU A 250 -25.31 0.52 -9.12
CA GLU A 250 -26.42 0.61 -10.06
C GLU A 250 -26.16 -0.15 -11.36
N ALA A 251 -24.97 -0.05 -11.93
CA ALA A 251 -24.63 -0.67 -13.21
C ALA A 251 -24.43 -2.19 -13.12
N THR A 252 -23.94 -2.68 -11.97
CA THR A 252 -23.47 -4.07 -11.82
C THR A 252 -24.32 -4.91 -10.87
N GLY A 253 -25.13 -4.29 -10.02
CA GLY A 253 -25.87 -4.96 -8.95
C GLY A 253 -25.00 -5.51 -7.82
N MET A 254 -23.68 -5.23 -7.81
CA MET A 254 -22.78 -5.68 -6.75
C MET A 254 -23.06 -4.98 -5.42
N GLU A 255 -22.91 -5.71 -4.32
CA GLU A 255 -22.88 -5.13 -2.98
C GLU A 255 -21.57 -4.35 -2.79
N ILE A 256 -21.66 -3.04 -2.51
CA ILE A 256 -20.50 -2.23 -2.16
C ILE A 256 -20.13 -2.48 -0.70
N VAL A 257 -18.96 -3.09 -0.48
CA VAL A 257 -18.41 -3.33 0.86
C VAL A 257 -17.31 -2.33 1.13
N HIS A 258 -17.34 -1.70 2.30
CA HIS A 258 -16.28 -0.80 2.77
C HIS A 258 -15.41 -1.49 3.84
N PRO A 259 -14.20 -1.98 3.49
CA PRO A 259 -13.35 -2.69 4.43
C PRO A 259 -12.90 -1.81 5.60
N ALA A 260 -13.21 -2.23 6.82
CA ALA A 260 -12.84 -1.53 8.05
C ALA A 260 -11.32 -1.60 8.38
N LEU A 261 -10.57 -2.42 7.65
CA LEU A 261 -9.14 -2.69 7.81
C LEU A 261 -8.49 -2.81 6.41
N PRO A 262 -7.15 -2.75 6.30
CA PRO A 262 -6.47 -3.11 5.05
C PRO A 262 -6.95 -4.48 4.54
N LEU A 263 -6.98 -4.66 3.21
CA LEU A 263 -7.53 -5.87 2.62
C LEU A 263 -6.77 -7.12 3.05
N GLU A 264 -5.45 -7.02 3.24
CA GLU A 264 -4.59 -8.09 3.75
C GLU A 264 -5.07 -8.67 5.09
N LEU A 265 -5.64 -7.82 5.95
CA LEU A 265 -6.20 -8.28 7.23
C LEU A 265 -7.68 -8.64 7.09
N SER A 266 -8.44 -7.85 6.32
CA SER A 266 -9.88 -8.09 6.10
C SER A 266 -10.17 -9.47 5.52
N VAL A 267 -9.36 -9.94 4.55
CA VAL A 267 -9.55 -11.26 3.91
C VAL A 267 -9.37 -12.45 4.85
N ARG A 268 -8.78 -12.23 6.04
CA ARG A 268 -8.62 -13.26 7.08
C ARG A 268 -9.67 -13.18 8.17
N LEU A 269 -10.29 -12.02 8.33
CA LEU A 269 -11.23 -11.75 9.42
C LEU A 269 -12.68 -11.83 8.99
N GLU A 270 -12.98 -11.47 7.75
CA GLU A 270 -14.32 -11.39 7.20
C GLU A 270 -14.59 -12.53 6.20
N PRO A 271 -15.86 -12.87 5.93
CA PRO A 271 -16.20 -13.78 4.85
C PRO A 271 -15.78 -13.20 3.50
N ILE A 272 -15.10 -14.01 2.69
CA ILE A 272 -14.63 -13.64 1.35
C ILE A 272 -15.06 -14.64 0.29
N GLY A 273 -15.22 -14.18 -0.94
CA GLY A 273 -15.50 -15.02 -2.10
C GLY A 273 -14.39 -16.04 -2.33
N ARG A 274 -14.72 -17.12 -3.03
CA ARG A 274 -13.73 -18.14 -3.43
C ARG A 274 -12.70 -17.59 -4.41
N LYS A 275 -13.05 -16.51 -5.10
CA LYS A 275 -12.13 -15.73 -5.95
C LYS A 275 -12.10 -14.27 -5.49
N ILE A 276 -10.93 -13.66 -5.54
CA ILE A 276 -10.74 -12.21 -5.41
C ILE A 276 -10.12 -11.72 -6.71
N LEU A 277 -10.89 -10.96 -7.47
CA LEU A 277 -10.43 -10.30 -8.68
C LEU A 277 -9.84 -8.94 -8.28
N THR A 278 -8.78 -8.50 -8.96
CA THR A 278 -8.19 -7.19 -8.71
C THR A 278 -7.58 -6.63 -9.98
N PHE A 279 -7.72 -5.32 -10.18
CA PHE A 279 -6.90 -4.60 -11.16
C PHE A 279 -5.45 -4.45 -10.64
N PRO A 280 -4.49 -4.06 -11.51
CA PRO A 280 -3.09 -3.90 -11.14
C PRO A 280 -2.93 -2.92 -9.98
N SER A 281 -2.46 -3.45 -8.85
CA SER A 281 -2.30 -2.75 -7.59
C SER A 281 -1.40 -3.56 -6.65
N THR A 282 -0.94 -2.95 -5.56
CA THR A 282 -0.09 -3.65 -4.57
C THR A 282 -0.78 -4.89 -3.99
N ILE A 283 -2.10 -4.90 -3.87
CA ILE A 283 -2.85 -6.04 -3.31
C ILE A 283 -2.81 -7.29 -4.21
N ALA A 284 -2.60 -7.12 -5.52
CA ALA A 284 -2.36 -8.25 -6.43
C ALA A 284 -1.09 -9.03 -6.03
N TYR A 285 -0.17 -8.37 -5.32
CA TYR A 285 1.05 -8.98 -4.83
C TYR A 285 0.93 -9.45 -3.37
N THR A 286 0.24 -8.70 -2.49
CA THR A 286 0.15 -9.04 -1.06
C THR A 286 -0.86 -10.15 -0.79
N LEU A 287 -2.04 -10.13 -1.44
CA LEU A 287 -3.11 -11.09 -1.16
C LEU A 287 -2.73 -12.55 -1.45
N PRO A 288 -2.02 -12.91 -2.54
CA PRO A 288 -1.55 -14.28 -2.74
C PRO A 288 -0.66 -14.80 -1.60
N ILE A 289 0.11 -13.92 -0.95
CA ILE A 289 0.99 -14.27 0.17
C ILE A 289 0.16 -14.50 1.45
N VAL A 290 -0.80 -13.61 1.71
CA VAL A 290 -1.72 -13.67 2.85
C VAL A 290 -2.67 -14.86 2.78
N LEU A 291 -3.17 -15.18 1.58
CA LEU A 291 -4.10 -16.27 1.31
C LEU A 291 -3.41 -17.58 0.96
N ARG A 292 -2.08 -17.64 1.07
CA ARG A 292 -1.30 -18.85 0.82
C ARG A 292 -1.84 -20.01 1.66
N ARG A 293 -2.03 -21.17 1.00
CA ARG A 293 -2.63 -22.40 1.58
C ARG A 293 -4.09 -22.23 2.04
N THR A 294 -4.84 -21.33 1.41
CA THR A 294 -6.31 -21.25 1.53
C THR A 294 -6.94 -21.65 0.19
N PRO A 295 -8.24 -22.00 0.14
CA PRO A 295 -8.91 -22.35 -1.11
C PRO A 295 -9.29 -21.13 -1.95
N VAL A 296 -8.92 -19.91 -1.53
CA VAL A 296 -9.24 -18.66 -2.23
C VAL A 296 -8.21 -18.39 -3.31
N GLN A 297 -8.68 -18.06 -4.50
CA GLN A 297 -7.85 -17.71 -5.66
C GLN A 297 -7.82 -16.19 -5.85
N VAL A 298 -6.66 -15.65 -6.24
CA VAL A 298 -6.51 -14.25 -6.63
C VAL A 298 -6.30 -14.22 -8.14
N GLU A 299 -7.09 -13.40 -8.84
CA GLU A 299 -7.03 -13.26 -10.30
C GLU A 299 -6.80 -11.78 -10.67
N LEU A 300 -5.95 -11.53 -11.67
CA LEU A 300 -5.58 -10.18 -12.09
C LEU A 300 -6.42 -9.77 -13.30
N CYS A 301 -7.22 -8.71 -13.17
CA CYS A 301 -7.90 -8.08 -14.28
C CYS A 301 -6.91 -7.18 -15.04
N ASP A 302 -6.74 -7.43 -16.33
CA ASP A 302 -5.91 -6.59 -17.18
C ASP A 302 -6.59 -5.26 -17.51
N ILE A 303 -5.76 -4.26 -17.78
CA ILE A 303 -6.21 -2.93 -18.22
C ILE A 303 -5.85 -2.80 -19.69
N ASP A 304 -6.83 -2.43 -20.52
CA ASP A 304 -6.59 -2.09 -21.92
C ASP A 304 -5.88 -0.74 -22.03
N GLU A 305 -4.95 -0.60 -22.99
CA GLU A 305 -4.22 0.65 -23.21
C GLU A 305 -5.16 1.81 -23.61
N SER A 306 -6.29 1.52 -24.26
CA SER A 306 -7.29 2.52 -24.62
C SER A 306 -7.97 3.18 -23.42
N TRP A 307 -7.95 2.54 -22.24
CA TRP A 307 -8.53 3.13 -21.03
C TRP A 307 -7.60 4.17 -20.42
N ILE A 308 -6.30 4.15 -20.75
CA ILE A 308 -5.30 5.03 -20.15
C ILE A 308 -5.55 6.46 -20.63
N THR A 309 -5.74 7.38 -19.68
CA THR A 309 -6.03 8.77 -20.06
C THR A 309 -4.78 9.44 -20.65
N PRO A 310 -4.92 10.42 -21.56
CA PRO A 310 -3.78 11.13 -22.17
C PRO A 310 -2.91 11.90 -21.17
N ARG A 311 -3.43 12.22 -19.98
CA ARG A 311 -2.71 12.93 -18.92
C ARG A 311 -1.86 12.01 -18.06
N THR A 312 -1.97 10.69 -18.27
CA THR A 312 -1.19 9.69 -17.54
C THR A 312 0.27 9.77 -17.95
N SER A 313 1.16 9.97 -16.98
CA SER A 313 2.59 9.92 -17.24
C SER A 313 3.06 8.52 -17.63
N ASP A 314 4.07 8.43 -18.52
CA ASP A 314 4.72 7.17 -18.92
C ASP A 314 5.13 6.29 -17.73
N ARG A 315 5.55 6.90 -16.62
CA ARG A 315 5.96 6.20 -15.41
C ARG A 315 4.82 5.50 -14.69
N SER A 316 3.61 6.06 -14.67
CA SER A 316 2.42 5.39 -14.12
C SER A 316 2.05 4.18 -14.96
N ILE A 317 2.15 4.31 -16.29
CA ILE A 317 1.91 3.22 -17.24
C ILE A 317 2.93 2.11 -17.03
N GLU A 318 4.22 2.45 -16.96
CA GLU A 318 5.30 1.50 -16.69
C GLU A 318 5.10 0.81 -15.34
N PHE A 319 4.69 1.56 -14.31
CA PHE A 319 4.39 1.00 -12.99
C PHE A 319 3.25 -0.02 -13.06
N LEU A 320 2.13 0.29 -13.73
CA LEU A 320 1.02 -0.66 -13.90
C LEU A 320 1.47 -1.92 -14.62
N LYS A 321 2.16 -1.77 -15.76
CA LYS A 321 2.70 -2.90 -16.53
C LYS A 321 3.63 -3.75 -15.66
N ARG A 322 4.52 -3.11 -14.90
CA ARG A 322 5.49 -3.77 -14.04
C ARG A 322 4.81 -4.51 -12.89
N VAL A 323 3.84 -3.91 -12.20
CA VAL A 323 3.10 -4.58 -11.12
C VAL A 323 2.35 -5.79 -11.63
N SER A 324 1.68 -5.68 -12.80
CA SER A 324 0.99 -6.82 -13.41
C SER A 324 1.94 -7.97 -13.71
N VAL A 325 3.07 -7.70 -14.39
CA VAL A 325 4.07 -8.72 -14.72
C VAL A 325 4.66 -9.35 -13.47
N LEU A 326 5.10 -8.53 -12.50
CA LEU A 326 5.72 -9.03 -11.27
C LEU A 326 4.77 -9.88 -10.42
N ALA A 327 3.50 -9.48 -10.31
CA ALA A 327 2.50 -10.24 -9.56
C ALA A 327 2.20 -11.58 -10.25
N VAL A 328 2.00 -11.57 -11.57
CA VAL A 328 1.76 -12.79 -12.37
C VAL A 328 2.96 -13.72 -12.31
N ASP A 329 4.18 -13.23 -12.55
CA ASP A 329 5.38 -14.06 -12.60
C ASP A 329 5.69 -14.69 -11.23
N ARG A 330 5.51 -13.94 -10.14
CA ARG A 330 5.80 -14.45 -8.79
C ARG A 330 4.75 -15.42 -8.28
N HIS A 331 3.47 -15.17 -8.57
CA HIS A 331 2.36 -15.88 -7.96
C HIS A 331 1.58 -16.78 -8.92
N ALA A 332 1.99 -16.83 -10.19
CA ALA A 332 1.29 -17.54 -11.26
C ALA A 332 -0.20 -17.17 -11.33
N LEU A 333 -0.51 -15.87 -11.22
CA LEU A 333 -1.89 -15.40 -11.22
C LEU A 333 -2.55 -15.64 -12.58
N THR A 334 -3.78 -16.13 -12.55
CA THR A 334 -4.64 -16.11 -13.74
C THR A 334 -4.94 -14.67 -14.13
N ARG A 335 -4.81 -14.36 -15.41
CA ARG A 335 -5.16 -13.06 -15.99
C ARG A 335 -6.56 -13.11 -16.59
N ILE A 336 -7.34 -12.07 -16.33
CA ILE A 336 -8.63 -11.83 -16.95
C ILE A 336 -8.41 -10.73 -17.99
N PRO A 337 -8.58 -11.01 -19.29
CA PRO A 337 -8.39 -10.03 -20.35
C PRO A 337 -9.41 -8.90 -20.23
N PRO A 338 -9.11 -7.69 -20.74
CA PRO A 338 -10.12 -6.63 -20.80
C PRO A 338 -11.27 -7.05 -21.73
N PRO A 339 -12.50 -6.56 -21.48
CA PRO A 339 -13.62 -6.74 -22.40
C PRO A 339 -13.22 -6.29 -23.80
N ARG A 340 -13.53 -7.12 -24.80
CA ARG A 340 -13.33 -6.74 -26.19
C ARG A 340 -14.30 -5.61 -26.52
N THR A 341 -13.79 -4.40 -26.74
CA THR A 341 -14.58 -3.34 -27.36
C THR A 341 -15.05 -3.87 -28.72
N GLY A 342 -16.35 -4.08 -28.89
CA GLY A 342 -16.90 -4.51 -30.16
C GLY A 342 -16.45 -3.54 -31.24
N ASN A 343 -15.68 -4.03 -32.22
CA ASN A 343 -15.49 -3.33 -33.48
C ASN A 343 -16.90 -2.95 -33.97
N GLY A 344 -17.21 -1.65 -33.94
CA GLY A 344 -18.32 -1.10 -34.68
C GLY A 344 -18.10 -1.50 -36.12
N GLY A 345 -18.74 -2.59 -36.53
CA GLY A 345 -18.72 -3.06 -37.89
C GLY A 345 -19.26 -1.93 -38.74
N PHE A 346 -18.37 -1.24 -39.44
CA PHE A 346 -18.71 -0.55 -40.68
C PHE A 346 -19.33 -1.63 -41.57
N ARG A 347 -20.65 -1.76 -41.51
CA ARG A 347 -21.43 -2.31 -42.61
C ARG A 347 -21.17 -1.38 -43.77
N THR A 348 -20.19 -1.73 -44.59
CA THR A 348 -20.17 -1.30 -45.98
C THR A 348 -21.55 -1.62 -46.57
N PRO A 349 -22.29 -0.64 -47.11
CA PRO A 349 -23.42 -0.97 -47.94
C PRO A 349 -22.86 -1.59 -49.21
N GLY A 350 -22.84 -2.92 -49.25
CA GLY A 350 -22.66 -3.69 -50.47
C GLY A 350 -23.88 -3.48 -51.36
N SER A 351 -23.62 -2.81 -52.47
CA SER A 351 -24.42 -2.64 -53.69
C SER A 351 -25.35 -3.80 -54.07
N HIS A 352 -26.62 -3.46 -54.36
CA HIS A 352 -27.28 -3.75 -55.64
C HIS A 352 -28.46 -2.80 -55.87
#